data_AF-A0A847GX53-F1
#
_entry.id   AF-A0A847GX53-F1
#
_cell.length_a   1.000
_cell.length_b   1.000
_cell.length_c   1.000
_cell.angle_alpha   90.00
_cell.angle_beta   90.00
_cell.angle_gamma   90.00
#
_symmetry.space_group_name_H-M   'P 1'
#
loop_
_entity.id
_entity.type
_entity.pdbx_description
1 polymer ?
#
loop_
_entity_poly.entity_id
_entity_poly.type
_entity_poly.pdbx_seq_one_letter_code
_entity_poly.pdbx_strand_id
1 'polypeptide(L)'
;MRLIVACQKCKRQFDASGKQPGDRFLCRCGQTLVVREPRGHEAAVVRCSSCGATREQDASRCAHCGADFTVHEQDLYTVCPNCLARVSDRARYCHHCAALLIADAVAGELTTLSCPVCGPDWQLTSRAVRETPMHVMECQKCGGFWIGLETFDQLLDREARQPQSAGPGRPSSFEPPPRSPYRPCAVCGQLMVRRNFGRTSGVIVDMCGAHGIWFDAEELARVFRWIRSGNLEAARGDLARLAHSPDVARKRKARPRPEPERRPTCPRPLAAGTDDDFPAAEIFEVVERVIRTLFRML
;
A
#
# COMPACT_ATOMS: atom_id res chain seq x y z
N MET A 1 -18.05 25.37 3.53
CA MET A 1 -16.69 25.70 4.01
C MET A 1 -15.93 24.41 4.14
N ARG A 2 -14.85 24.24 3.38
CA ARG A 2 -13.96 23.09 3.45
C ARG A 2 -13.01 23.20 4.65
N LEU A 3 -13.13 22.31 5.62
CA LEU A 3 -12.34 22.39 6.85
C LEU A 3 -11.22 21.36 6.83
N ILE A 4 -9.96 21.79 6.82
CA ILE A 4 -8.82 20.87 6.87
C ILE A 4 -8.31 20.77 8.30
N VAL A 5 -8.07 19.55 8.78
CA VAL A 5 -7.49 19.25 10.08
C VAL A 5 -6.19 18.48 9.91
N ALA A 6 -5.10 18.95 10.52
CA ALA A 6 -3.80 18.27 10.48
C ALA A 6 -3.54 17.45 11.75
N CYS A 7 -3.01 16.25 11.56
CA CYS A 7 -2.50 15.42 12.64
C CYS A 7 -1.20 16.02 13.20
N GLN A 8 -1.15 16.26 14.51
CA GLN A 8 0.04 16.83 15.13
C GLN A 8 1.23 15.86 15.15
N LYS A 9 0.98 14.55 15.23
CA LYS A 9 1.99 13.49 15.23
C LYS A 9 2.58 13.20 13.85
N CYS A 10 1.74 12.90 12.85
CA CYS A 10 2.22 12.46 11.53
C CYS A 10 2.03 13.50 10.41
N LYS A 11 1.56 14.71 10.73
CA LYS A 11 1.37 15.85 9.82
C LYS A 11 0.41 15.63 8.63
N ARG A 12 -0.23 14.46 8.53
CA ARG A 12 -1.29 14.19 7.54
C ARG A 12 -2.47 15.13 7.75
N GLN A 13 -3.09 15.54 6.66
CA GLN A 13 -4.21 16.47 6.64
C GLN A 13 -5.46 15.77 6.15
N PHE A 14 -6.59 16.11 6.76
CA PHE A 14 -7.89 15.49 6.49
C PHE A 14 -8.94 16.56 6.25
N ASP A 15 -9.79 16.32 5.25
CA ASP A 15 -10.95 17.11 4.89
C ASP A 15 -12.12 16.74 5.81
N ALA A 16 -12.30 17.55 6.85
CA ALA A 16 -13.31 17.43 7.89
C ALA A 16 -14.56 18.28 7.61
N SER A 17 -14.85 18.59 6.34
CA SER A 17 -15.98 19.45 5.96
C SER A 17 -17.35 18.91 6.38
N GLY A 18 -17.47 17.59 6.56
CA GLY A 18 -18.68 16.92 7.05
C GLY A 18 -18.77 16.78 8.58
N LYS A 19 -17.90 17.47 9.33
CA LYS A 19 -17.84 17.41 10.79
C LYS A 19 -18.08 18.78 11.41
N GLN A 20 -18.63 18.80 12.63
CA GLN A 20 -18.84 20.02 13.40
C GLN A 20 -17.59 20.37 14.24
N PRO A 21 -17.35 21.66 14.56
CA PRO A 21 -16.36 22.03 15.56
C PRO A 21 -16.59 21.27 16.87
N GLY A 22 -15.54 20.65 17.41
CA GLY A 22 -15.60 19.76 18.57
C GLY A 22 -15.64 18.26 18.23
N ASP A 23 -16.02 17.88 17.01
CA ASP A 23 -16.04 16.48 16.58
C ASP A 23 -14.64 15.86 16.65
N ARG A 24 -14.60 14.55 16.91
CA ARG A 24 -13.37 13.77 17.02
C ARG A 24 -13.31 12.67 15.96
N PHE A 25 -12.13 12.45 15.39
CA PHE A 25 -11.90 11.34 14.46
C PHE A 25 -10.47 10.82 14.55
N LEU A 26 -10.24 9.57 14.11
CA LEU A 26 -8.92 8.95 14.18
C LEU A 26 -8.07 9.27 12.96
N CYS A 27 -6.83 9.70 13.19
CA CYS A 27 -5.79 9.72 12.20
C CYS A 27 -5.28 8.30 11.94
N ARG A 28 -4.79 8.04 10.72
CA ARG A 28 -4.09 6.80 10.33
C ARG A 28 -2.94 6.39 11.26
N CYS A 29 -2.30 7.35 11.95
CA CYS A 29 -1.24 7.05 12.93
C CYS A 29 -1.74 6.67 14.33
N GLY A 30 -3.06 6.52 14.50
CA GLY A 30 -3.74 6.20 15.77
C GLY A 30 -4.06 7.41 16.65
N GLN A 31 -3.65 8.63 16.28
CA GLN A 31 -3.96 9.83 17.06
C GLN A 31 -5.41 10.26 16.86
N THR A 32 -6.13 10.54 17.95
CA THR A 32 -7.44 11.21 17.89
C THR A 32 -7.25 12.69 17.57
N LEU A 33 -7.92 13.16 16.52
CA LEU A 33 -7.96 14.55 16.07
C LEU A 33 -9.26 15.20 16.51
N VAL A 34 -9.23 16.51 16.76
CA VAL A 34 -10.40 17.32 17.14
C VAL A 34 -10.57 18.41 16.09
N VAL A 35 -11.79 18.56 15.59
CA VAL A 35 -12.16 19.62 14.65
C VAL A 35 -12.20 20.95 15.40
N ARG A 36 -11.34 21.89 15.02
CA ARG A 36 -11.25 23.21 15.66
C ARG A 36 -12.13 24.23 14.94
N GLU A 37 -12.66 25.18 15.69
CA GLU A 37 -13.39 26.30 15.12
C GLU A 37 -12.43 27.24 14.35
N PRO A 38 -12.71 27.53 13.06
CA PRO A 38 -11.86 28.41 12.26
C PRO A 38 -11.97 29.87 12.72
N ARG A 39 -10.83 30.57 12.74
CA ARG A 39 -10.76 32.01 12.96
C ARG A 39 -10.19 32.68 11.72
N GLY A 40 -10.85 33.74 11.25
CA GLY A 40 -10.34 34.56 10.16
C GLY A 40 -9.08 35.31 10.60
N HIS A 41 -8.09 35.38 9.72
CA HIS A 41 -6.84 36.11 9.94
C HIS A 41 -6.50 36.89 8.67
N GLU A 42 -6.14 38.17 8.82
CA GLU A 42 -5.53 38.94 7.73
C GLU A 42 -4.05 38.59 7.60
N ALA A 43 -3.60 38.29 6.38
CA ALA A 43 -2.20 37.96 6.12
C ALA A 43 -1.37 39.24 5.92
N ALA A 44 -0.43 39.48 6.85
CA ALA A 44 0.54 40.57 6.70
C ALA A 44 1.46 40.41 5.46
N VAL A 45 1.61 39.19 4.96
CA VAL A 45 2.37 38.87 3.74
C VAL A 45 1.56 37.88 2.91
N VAL A 46 1.23 38.25 1.67
CA VAL A 46 0.52 37.39 0.72
C VAL A 46 1.51 36.50 -0.04
N ARG A 47 1.27 35.19 -0.04
CA ARG A 47 2.03 34.21 -0.84
C ARG A 47 1.17 33.59 -1.94
N CYS A 48 1.84 33.11 -2.99
CA CYS A 48 1.21 32.39 -4.10
C CYS A 48 0.62 31.07 -3.62
N SER A 49 -0.68 30.88 -3.83
CA SER A 49 -1.40 29.65 -3.48
C SER A 49 -0.98 28.44 -4.33
N SER A 50 -0.34 28.67 -5.48
CA SER A 50 0.13 27.62 -6.40
C SER A 50 1.52 27.09 -6.05
N CYS A 51 2.48 27.97 -5.79
CA CYS A 51 3.88 27.60 -5.54
C CYS A 51 4.44 28.01 -4.17
N GLY A 52 3.74 28.83 -3.40
CA GLY A 52 4.18 29.31 -2.08
C GLY A 52 5.12 30.51 -2.10
N ALA A 53 5.54 31.01 -3.27
CA ALA A 53 6.41 32.19 -3.38
C ALA A 53 5.74 33.47 -2.85
N THR A 54 6.51 34.38 -2.27
CA THR A 54 6.02 35.67 -1.77
C THR A 54 5.53 36.56 -2.92
N ARG A 55 4.43 37.29 -2.71
CA ARG A 55 3.97 38.33 -3.63
C ARG A 55 4.83 39.57 -3.47
N GLU A 56 5.44 40.03 -4.54
CA GLU A 56 6.15 41.31 -4.59
C GLU A 56 5.17 42.43 -4.95
N GLN A 57 5.22 43.56 -4.23
CA GLN A 57 4.60 44.85 -4.60
C GLN A 57 3.22 44.77 -5.29
N ASP A 58 2.25 44.11 -4.65
CA ASP A 58 0.88 43.92 -5.17
C ASP A 58 0.78 43.38 -6.60
N ALA A 59 1.80 42.63 -7.03
CA ALA A 59 1.83 42.01 -8.34
C ALA A 59 0.55 41.21 -8.59
N SER A 60 0.02 41.36 -9.79
CA SER A 60 -1.15 40.60 -10.26
C SER A 60 -0.78 39.19 -10.71
N ARG A 61 0.51 38.86 -10.83
CA ARG A 61 1.03 37.54 -11.21
C ARG A 61 2.26 37.16 -10.39
N CYS A 62 2.37 35.88 -10.07
CA CYS A 62 3.51 35.32 -9.35
C CYS A 62 4.75 35.34 -10.22
N ALA A 63 5.79 36.07 -9.83
CA ALA A 63 7.06 36.15 -10.55
C ALA A 63 7.76 34.79 -10.70
N HIS A 64 7.50 33.84 -9.80
CA HIS A 64 8.13 32.52 -9.82
C HIS A 64 7.43 31.52 -10.76
N CYS A 65 6.09 31.49 -10.79
CA CYS A 65 5.35 30.46 -11.55
C CYS A 65 4.34 31.01 -12.56
N GLY A 66 4.20 32.33 -12.65
CA GLY A 66 3.29 33.00 -13.60
C GLY A 66 1.81 32.95 -13.25
N ALA A 67 1.43 32.31 -12.13
CA ALA A 67 0.03 32.22 -11.68
C ALA A 67 -0.55 33.59 -11.31
N ASP A 68 -1.78 33.87 -11.73
CA ASP A 68 -2.47 35.12 -11.39
C ASP A 68 -2.81 35.20 -9.89
N PHE A 69 -2.60 36.39 -9.31
CA PHE A 69 -3.05 36.81 -7.99
C PHE A 69 -4.35 37.64 -8.05
N THR A 70 -4.83 37.97 -9.27
CA THR A 70 -5.84 39.01 -9.59
C THR A 70 -7.18 38.91 -8.89
N VAL A 71 -7.43 37.79 -8.23
CA VAL A 71 -8.61 37.56 -7.43
C VAL A 71 -8.07 37.12 -6.08
N HIS A 72 -8.10 38.00 -5.10
CA HIS A 72 -8.39 37.52 -3.76
C HIS A 72 -9.63 36.60 -3.92
N GLU A 73 -9.48 35.29 -3.75
CA GLU A 73 -10.28 34.73 -2.66
C GLU A 73 -11.81 34.61 -2.89
N GLN A 74 -12.31 34.57 -4.13
CA GLN A 74 -13.74 34.31 -4.39
C GLN A 74 -14.19 32.91 -3.94
N ASP A 75 -13.23 32.00 -3.74
CA ASP A 75 -13.43 30.64 -3.27
C ASP A 75 -12.71 30.35 -1.93
N LEU A 76 -12.68 31.33 -1.00
CA LEU A 76 -12.17 31.19 0.39
C LEU A 76 -12.94 30.23 1.28
N TYR A 77 -13.34 29.09 0.74
CA TYR A 77 -14.09 28.10 1.48
C TYR A 77 -13.18 27.15 2.23
N THR A 78 -11.90 27.01 1.86
CA THR A 78 -10.96 26.13 2.57
C THR A 78 -10.33 26.80 3.79
N VAL A 79 -10.20 26.07 4.91
CA VAL A 79 -9.50 26.54 6.12
C VAL A 79 -8.16 25.83 6.24
N CYS A 80 -7.08 26.59 6.37
CA CYS A 80 -5.74 26.07 6.61
C CYS A 80 -5.65 25.38 7.99
N PRO A 81 -5.14 24.14 8.11
CA PRO A 81 -5.06 23.44 9.39
C PRO A 81 -3.98 23.99 10.33
N ASN A 82 -3.02 24.75 9.79
CA ASN A 82 -1.86 25.23 10.54
C ASN A 82 -2.11 26.60 11.17
N CYS A 83 -2.65 27.55 10.39
CA CYS A 83 -2.89 28.92 10.85
C CYS A 83 -4.37 29.32 10.85
N LEU A 84 -5.28 28.43 10.47
CA LEU A 84 -6.73 28.65 10.43
C LEU A 84 -7.21 29.75 9.45
N ALA A 85 -6.30 30.38 8.70
CA ALA A 85 -6.67 31.30 7.63
C ALA A 85 -7.55 30.59 6.58
N ARG A 86 -8.56 31.31 6.09
CA ARG A 86 -9.31 30.86 4.91
C ARG A 86 -8.38 30.97 3.70
N VAL A 87 -8.46 30.03 2.78
CA VAL A 87 -7.68 29.94 1.55
C VAL A 87 -8.57 29.44 0.41
N SER A 88 -8.14 29.66 -0.84
CA SER A 88 -8.82 29.11 -2.02
C SER A 88 -8.92 27.58 -1.96
N ASP A 89 -10.02 27.01 -2.46
CA ASP A 89 -10.22 25.56 -2.55
C ASP A 89 -9.19 24.86 -3.45
N ARG A 90 -8.59 25.62 -4.37
CA ARG A 90 -7.55 25.16 -5.30
C ARG A 90 -6.13 25.40 -4.76
N ALA A 91 -5.99 25.99 -3.57
CA ALA A 91 -4.69 26.33 -3.02
C ALA A 91 -3.89 25.06 -2.70
N ARG A 92 -2.68 24.96 -3.27
CA ARG A 92 -1.68 23.96 -2.90
C ARG A 92 -0.86 24.40 -1.69
N TYR A 93 -0.74 25.70 -1.46
CA TYR A 93 -0.09 26.30 -0.30
C TYR A 93 -0.98 27.38 0.32
N CYS A 94 -0.91 27.52 1.65
CA CYS A 94 -1.58 28.59 2.36
C CYS A 94 -0.91 29.94 2.05
N HIS A 95 -1.68 30.93 1.59
CA HIS A 95 -1.16 32.27 1.30
C HIS A 95 -0.63 32.99 2.56
N HIS A 96 -1.15 32.63 3.76
CA HIS A 96 -0.79 33.24 5.04
C HIS A 96 0.47 32.61 5.65
N CYS A 97 0.47 31.28 5.87
CA CYS A 97 1.54 30.60 6.59
C CYS A 97 2.43 29.67 5.74
N ALA A 98 2.26 29.66 4.42
CA ALA A 98 3.01 28.80 3.48
C ALA A 98 2.85 27.29 3.67
N ALA A 99 1.95 26.82 4.55
CA ALA A 99 1.72 25.40 4.75
C ALA A 99 1.22 24.76 3.45
N LEU A 100 1.83 23.65 3.04
CA LEU A 100 1.34 22.81 1.96
C LEU A 100 -0.05 22.26 2.34
N LEU A 101 -1.03 22.32 1.45
CA LEU A 101 -2.42 21.91 1.67
C LEU A 101 -2.74 20.70 0.80
N ILE A 102 -2.70 19.52 1.40
CA ILE A 102 -3.01 18.25 0.74
C ILE A 102 -3.90 17.46 1.68
N ALA A 103 -5.19 17.80 1.67
CA ALA A 103 -6.17 17.13 2.52
C ALA A 103 -6.70 15.86 1.84
N ASP A 104 -6.42 14.71 2.46
CA ASP A 104 -7.14 13.48 2.21
C ASP A 104 -8.60 13.64 2.64
N ALA A 105 -9.54 12.87 2.09
CA ALA A 105 -10.87 12.80 2.70
C ALA A 105 -10.74 12.31 4.17
N VAL A 106 -11.61 12.76 5.08
CA VAL A 106 -11.76 12.06 6.37
C VAL A 106 -12.15 10.60 6.09
N ALA A 107 -11.54 9.67 6.82
CA ALA A 107 -11.92 8.26 6.74
C ALA A 107 -13.37 8.14 7.21
N GLY A 108 -14.21 7.40 6.49
CA GLY A 108 -15.61 7.20 6.85
C GLY A 108 -15.76 6.38 8.13
N GLU A 109 -16.91 5.75 8.33
CA GLU A 109 -17.17 5.01 9.56
C GLU A 109 -16.33 3.73 9.65
N LEU A 110 -15.96 3.37 10.89
CA LEU A 110 -15.40 2.06 11.18
C LEU A 110 -16.44 1.00 10.85
N THR A 111 -16.01 -0.04 10.16
CA THR A 111 -16.88 -1.18 9.86
C THR A 111 -16.62 -2.33 10.83
N THR A 112 -17.50 -3.32 10.81
CA THR A 112 -17.31 -4.57 11.56
C THR A 112 -16.27 -5.50 10.93
N LEU A 113 -15.76 -5.16 9.74
CA LEU A 113 -14.80 -6.00 9.01
C LEU A 113 -13.39 -5.81 9.56
N SER A 114 -12.70 -6.90 9.90
CA SER A 114 -11.30 -6.89 10.32
C SER A 114 -10.34 -6.94 9.13
N CYS A 115 -9.17 -6.32 9.30
CA CYS A 115 -8.10 -6.35 8.31
C CYS A 115 -7.45 -7.73 8.26
N PRO A 116 -7.44 -8.42 7.10
CA PRO A 116 -6.85 -9.75 6.97
C PRO A 116 -5.32 -9.76 7.07
N VAL A 117 -4.68 -8.58 7.07
CA VAL A 117 -3.22 -8.41 7.19
C VAL A 117 -2.82 -8.00 8.61
N CYS A 118 -3.54 -7.04 9.18
CA CYS A 118 -3.22 -6.46 10.48
C CYS A 118 -3.82 -7.25 11.65
N GLY A 119 -4.76 -8.15 11.36
CA GLY A 119 -5.39 -9.01 12.35
C GLY A 119 -6.77 -8.50 12.82
N PRO A 120 -7.43 -9.28 13.70
CA PRO A 120 -8.79 -9.02 14.17
C PRO A 120 -8.93 -7.67 14.91
N ASP A 121 -7.85 -7.21 15.55
CA ASP A 121 -7.82 -5.96 16.33
C ASP A 121 -7.86 -4.68 15.48
N TRP A 122 -7.78 -4.79 14.16
CA TRP A 122 -7.75 -3.64 13.25
C TRP A 122 -8.94 -3.67 12.31
N GLN A 123 -9.95 -2.83 12.56
CA GLN A 123 -11.12 -2.72 11.70
C GLN A 123 -10.82 -1.92 10.43
N LEU A 124 -11.51 -2.27 9.34
CA LEU A 124 -11.50 -1.53 8.10
C LEU A 124 -12.42 -0.31 8.20
N THR A 125 -12.03 0.76 7.52
CA THR A 125 -12.80 2.01 7.47
C THR A 125 -13.44 2.17 6.12
N SER A 126 -14.72 2.52 6.10
CA SER A 126 -15.44 2.81 4.86
C SER A 126 -14.90 4.07 4.19
N ARG A 127 -14.68 4.03 2.88
CA ARG A 127 -14.21 5.13 2.05
C ARG A 127 -15.12 5.28 0.85
N ALA A 128 -15.78 6.43 0.76
CA ALA A 128 -16.50 6.80 -0.45
C ALA A 128 -15.52 6.98 -1.61
N VAL A 129 -15.83 6.39 -2.76
CA VAL A 129 -15.12 6.62 -4.01
C VAL A 129 -15.65 7.94 -4.58
N ARG A 130 -14.76 8.93 -4.76
CA ARG A 130 -15.14 10.29 -5.18
C ARG A 130 -16.10 10.25 -6.37
N GLU A 131 -17.15 11.06 -6.28
CA GLU A 131 -18.14 11.28 -7.34
C GLU A 131 -18.98 10.04 -7.68
N THR A 132 -19.01 9.04 -6.79
CA THR A 132 -19.87 7.86 -6.93
C THR A 132 -20.44 7.43 -5.57
N PRO A 133 -21.63 6.81 -5.53
CA PRO A 133 -22.22 6.30 -4.29
C PRO A 133 -21.54 5.01 -3.78
N MET A 134 -20.39 4.64 -4.34
CA MET A 134 -19.68 3.41 -4.02
C MET A 134 -18.75 3.60 -2.81
N HIS A 135 -18.63 2.56 -2.00
CA HIS A 135 -17.73 2.53 -0.84
C HIS A 135 -16.74 1.36 -0.94
N VAL A 136 -15.48 1.63 -0.61
CA VAL A 136 -14.42 0.62 -0.44
C VAL A 136 -13.96 0.59 1.01
N MET A 137 -13.44 -0.55 1.46
CA MET A 137 -13.04 -0.72 2.86
C MET A 137 -11.52 -0.66 2.96
N GLU A 138 -10.98 0.39 3.60
CA GLU A 138 -9.55 0.66 3.69
C GLU A 138 -9.02 0.37 5.09
N CYS A 139 -7.92 -0.38 5.19
CA CYS A 139 -7.17 -0.49 6.44
C CYS A 139 -6.29 0.75 6.65
N GLN A 140 -6.53 1.51 7.72
CA GLN A 140 -5.74 2.71 8.03
C GLN A 140 -4.30 2.43 8.49
N LYS A 141 -3.95 1.16 8.78
CA LYS A 141 -2.61 0.74 9.21
C LYS A 141 -1.73 0.28 8.05
N CYS A 142 -2.18 -0.70 7.26
CA CYS A 142 -1.39 -1.22 6.13
C CYS A 142 -1.70 -0.56 4.78
N GLY A 143 -2.80 0.20 4.67
CA GLY A 143 -3.21 0.84 3.42
C GLY A 143 -3.82 -0.10 2.37
N GLY A 144 -4.14 -1.34 2.75
CA GLY A 144 -4.83 -2.30 1.87
C GLY A 144 -6.34 -2.03 1.79
N PHE A 145 -6.96 -2.53 0.72
CA PHE A 145 -8.36 -2.35 0.39
C PHE A 145 -9.09 -3.68 0.27
N TRP A 146 -10.26 -3.76 0.89
CA TRP A 146 -11.27 -4.76 0.60
C TRP A 146 -12.36 -4.16 -0.28
N ILE A 147 -12.64 -4.80 -1.41
CA ILE A 147 -13.64 -4.37 -2.39
C ILE A 147 -14.54 -5.54 -2.74
N GLY A 148 -15.86 -5.35 -2.62
CA GLY A 148 -16.85 -6.36 -3.04
C GLY A 148 -16.83 -6.57 -4.54
N LEU A 149 -17.22 -7.77 -5.00
CA LEU A 149 -17.17 -8.11 -6.44
C LEU A 149 -18.01 -7.15 -7.30
N GLU A 150 -19.22 -6.83 -6.86
CA GLU A 150 -20.11 -5.88 -7.54
C GLU A 150 -19.52 -4.45 -7.55
N THR A 151 -19.02 -3.97 -6.41
CA THR A 151 -18.36 -2.66 -6.31
C THR A 151 -17.14 -2.59 -7.22
N PHE A 152 -16.37 -3.68 -7.32
CA PHE A 152 -15.21 -3.72 -8.20
C PHE A 152 -15.61 -3.68 -9.67
N ASP A 153 -16.68 -4.38 -10.07
CA ASP A 153 -17.21 -4.31 -11.44
C ASP A 153 -17.63 -2.87 -11.82
N GLN A 154 -18.35 -2.19 -10.93
CA GLN A 154 -18.72 -0.77 -11.11
C GLN A 154 -17.49 0.15 -11.18
N LEU A 155 -16.42 -0.16 -10.45
CA LEU A 155 -15.14 0.55 -10.54
C LEU A 155 -14.46 0.34 -11.90
N LEU A 156 -14.53 -0.87 -12.48
CA LEU A 156 -14.03 -1.13 -13.84
C LEU A 156 -14.76 -0.28 -14.88
N ASP A 157 -16.09 -0.20 -14.78
CA ASP A 157 -16.92 0.62 -15.66
C ASP A 157 -16.60 2.11 -15.55
N ARG A 158 -16.33 2.59 -14.34
CA ARG A 158 -15.89 3.97 -14.12
C ARG A 158 -14.54 4.23 -14.79
N GLU A 159 -13.56 3.34 -14.61
CA GLU A 159 -12.23 3.50 -15.22
C GLU A 159 -12.28 3.41 -16.75
N ALA A 160 -13.21 2.62 -17.32
CA ALA A 160 -13.45 2.57 -18.76
C ALA A 160 -13.93 3.91 -19.35
N ARG A 161 -14.64 4.72 -18.56
CA ARG A 161 -15.15 6.05 -18.95
C ARG A 161 -14.12 7.17 -18.77
N GLN A 162 -12.99 6.92 -18.11
CA GLN A 162 -11.95 7.94 -17.96
C GLN A 162 -11.15 8.08 -19.26
N PRO A 163 -10.77 9.31 -19.66
CA PRO A 163 -9.93 9.51 -20.83
C PRO A 163 -8.61 8.75 -20.65
N GLN A 164 -8.24 7.96 -21.67
CA GLN A 164 -6.99 7.22 -21.67
C GLN A 164 -5.84 8.21 -21.52
N SER A 165 -5.20 8.22 -20.35
CA SER A 165 -3.97 8.98 -20.15
C SER A 165 -2.83 8.17 -20.75
N ALA A 166 -2.37 8.60 -21.92
CA ALA A 166 -1.17 8.07 -22.56
C ALA A 166 0.06 8.48 -21.75
N GLY A 167 0.48 7.63 -20.82
CA GLY A 167 1.75 7.75 -20.14
C GLY A 167 2.37 6.36 -20.01
N PRO A 168 3.58 6.11 -20.55
CA PRO A 168 4.25 4.84 -20.35
C PRO A 168 4.67 4.77 -18.88
N GLY A 169 3.88 4.07 -18.07
CA GLY A 169 4.31 3.68 -16.74
C GLY A 169 5.49 2.73 -16.90
N ARG A 170 6.68 3.17 -16.47
CA ARG A 170 7.89 2.34 -16.42
C ARG A 170 7.53 1.00 -15.74
N PRO A 171 7.81 -0.16 -16.35
CA PRO A 171 7.65 -1.42 -15.65
C PRO A 171 8.61 -1.39 -14.46
N SER A 172 8.07 -1.31 -13.25
CA SER A 172 8.85 -1.53 -12.05
C SER A 172 9.45 -2.92 -12.14
N SER A 173 10.77 -3.04 -12.01
CA SER A 173 11.44 -4.33 -11.84
C SER A 173 10.74 -5.11 -10.72
N PHE A 174 10.27 -6.30 -11.06
CA PHE A 174 9.45 -7.14 -10.20
C PHE A 174 10.36 -8.01 -9.34
N GLU A 175 10.39 -7.73 -8.03
CA GLU A 175 10.69 -8.77 -7.06
C GLU A 175 9.36 -9.38 -6.61
N PRO A 176 9.13 -10.70 -6.78
CA PRO A 176 7.92 -11.32 -6.30
C PRO A 176 7.85 -11.12 -4.78
N PRO A 177 6.71 -10.63 -4.24
CA PRO A 177 6.60 -10.42 -2.81
C PRO A 177 6.86 -11.74 -2.08
N PRO A 178 7.48 -11.69 -0.88
CA PRO A 178 7.73 -12.88 -0.09
C PRO A 178 6.42 -13.67 0.11
N ARG A 179 6.54 -14.99 0.20
CA ARG A 179 5.38 -15.89 0.37
C ARG A 179 4.66 -15.57 1.68
N SER A 180 3.69 -14.67 1.64
CA SER A 180 2.84 -14.38 2.79
C SER A 180 1.90 -15.56 3.03
N PRO A 181 1.52 -15.81 4.28
CA PRO A 181 0.47 -16.77 4.59
C PRO A 181 -0.82 -16.42 3.84
N TYR A 182 -1.62 -17.45 3.54
CA TYR A 182 -2.98 -17.27 3.03
C TYR A 182 -3.82 -16.48 4.03
N ARG A 183 -4.69 -15.63 3.50
CA ARG A 183 -5.42 -14.63 4.28
C ARG A 183 -6.90 -14.99 4.35
N PRO A 184 -7.57 -14.81 5.50
CA PRO A 184 -9.00 -15.02 5.61
C PRO A 184 -9.78 -13.92 4.87
N CYS A 185 -10.92 -14.26 4.29
CA CYS A 185 -11.87 -13.30 3.75
C CYS A 185 -12.40 -12.40 4.88
N ALA A 186 -12.46 -11.09 4.64
CA ALA A 186 -12.96 -10.13 5.62
C ALA A 186 -14.45 -10.35 6.00
N VAL A 187 -15.21 -11.05 5.15
CA VAL A 187 -16.65 -11.31 5.34
C VAL A 187 -16.91 -12.70 5.92
N CYS A 188 -16.45 -13.78 5.27
CA CYS A 188 -16.77 -15.15 5.69
C CYS A 188 -15.64 -15.90 6.42
N GLY A 189 -14.45 -15.30 6.51
CA GLY A 189 -13.28 -15.93 7.16
C GLY A 189 -12.64 -17.08 6.37
N GLN A 190 -13.19 -17.52 5.23
CA GLN A 190 -12.58 -18.55 4.39
C GLN A 190 -11.26 -18.06 3.79
N LEU A 191 -10.30 -18.97 3.57
CA LEU A 191 -9.01 -18.60 2.99
C LEU A 191 -9.18 -18.13 1.54
N MET A 192 -8.73 -16.92 1.27
CA MET A 192 -8.74 -16.34 -0.07
C MET A 192 -7.73 -17.02 -1.00
N VAL A 193 -8.09 -17.10 -2.27
CA VAL A 193 -7.22 -17.61 -3.33
C VAL A 193 -6.33 -16.48 -3.85
N ARG A 194 -5.02 -16.66 -3.67
CA ARG A 194 -3.99 -15.79 -4.22
C ARG A 194 -3.77 -16.08 -5.70
N ARG A 195 -3.90 -15.07 -6.58
CA ARG A 195 -3.67 -15.22 -8.04
C ARG A 195 -3.21 -13.92 -8.70
N ASN A 196 -2.62 -14.05 -9.89
CA ASN A 196 -2.30 -12.91 -10.76
C ASN A 196 -3.56 -12.40 -11.47
N PHE A 197 -3.95 -11.16 -11.21
CA PHE A 197 -5.12 -10.52 -11.81
C PHE A 197 -4.94 -10.36 -13.32
N GLY A 198 -5.96 -10.68 -14.11
CA GLY A 198 -5.89 -10.58 -15.57
C GLY A 198 -4.86 -11.50 -16.23
N ARG A 199 -4.23 -12.43 -15.48
CA ARG A 199 -3.14 -13.35 -15.88
C ARG A 199 -1.82 -12.69 -16.31
N THR A 200 -1.86 -11.49 -16.87
CA THR A 200 -0.70 -10.76 -17.42
C THR A 200 -0.42 -9.43 -16.71
N SER A 201 -1.25 -9.00 -15.75
CA SER A 201 -1.05 -7.71 -15.06
C SER A 201 0.19 -7.70 -14.16
N GLY A 202 0.62 -8.88 -13.68
CA GLY A 202 1.66 -9.01 -12.67
C GLY A 202 1.21 -8.54 -11.28
N VAL A 203 -0.07 -8.21 -11.09
CA VAL A 203 -0.63 -7.82 -9.80
C VAL A 203 -1.20 -9.07 -9.13
N ILE A 204 -0.65 -9.43 -7.97
CA ILE A 204 -1.14 -10.56 -7.20
C ILE A 204 -2.27 -10.06 -6.30
N VAL A 205 -3.44 -10.67 -6.36
CA VAL A 205 -4.59 -10.31 -5.51
C VAL A 205 -5.03 -11.53 -4.71
N ASP A 206 -5.58 -11.29 -3.52
CA ASP A 206 -6.19 -12.31 -2.68
C ASP A 206 -7.71 -12.21 -2.82
N MET A 207 -8.39 -13.26 -3.29
CA MET A 207 -9.82 -13.19 -3.66
C MET A 207 -10.67 -14.29 -3.04
N CYS A 208 -11.89 -13.92 -2.65
CA CYS A 208 -13.00 -14.79 -2.30
C CYS A 208 -14.08 -14.68 -3.39
N GLY A 209 -14.41 -15.82 -4.01
CA GLY A 209 -15.36 -15.90 -5.13
C GLY A 209 -16.79 -15.51 -4.75
N ALA A 210 -17.17 -15.62 -3.48
CA ALA A 210 -18.47 -15.18 -2.99
C ALA A 210 -18.56 -13.69 -2.61
N HIS A 211 -17.48 -13.10 -2.07
CA HIS A 211 -17.59 -11.80 -1.39
C HIS A 211 -16.80 -10.67 -2.01
N GLY A 212 -15.56 -10.89 -2.46
CA GLY A 212 -14.71 -9.77 -2.83
C GLY A 212 -13.23 -10.06 -2.95
N ILE A 213 -12.47 -8.99 -3.15
CA ILE A 213 -11.04 -8.99 -3.44
C ILE A 213 -10.33 -8.10 -2.42
N TRP A 214 -9.23 -8.62 -1.90
CA TRP A 214 -8.25 -7.85 -1.15
C TRP A 214 -7.11 -7.39 -2.06
N PHE A 215 -6.78 -6.11 -1.94
CA PHE A 215 -5.63 -5.46 -2.58
C PHE A 215 -4.69 -4.97 -1.47
N ASP A 216 -3.42 -5.35 -1.53
CA ASP A 216 -2.37 -4.72 -0.73
C ASP A 216 -2.13 -3.28 -1.21
N ALA A 217 -1.30 -2.56 -0.44
CA ALA A 217 -0.91 -1.20 -0.79
C ALA A 217 -0.41 -1.16 -2.25
N GLU A 218 -0.90 -0.17 -3.00
CA GLU A 218 -0.56 0.09 -4.41
C GLU A 218 -1.09 -0.92 -5.45
N GLU A 219 -1.57 -2.11 -5.06
CA GLU A 219 -2.03 -3.12 -6.02
C GLU A 219 -3.24 -2.66 -6.83
N LEU A 220 -4.23 -2.03 -6.18
CA LEU A 220 -5.40 -1.48 -6.86
C LEU A 220 -5.00 -0.41 -7.91
N ALA A 221 -4.08 0.48 -7.54
CA ALA A 221 -3.58 1.51 -8.45
C ALA A 221 -2.83 0.90 -9.64
N ARG A 222 -2.12 -0.21 -9.43
CA ARG A 222 -1.46 -0.96 -10.50
C ARG A 222 -2.45 -1.61 -11.45
N VAL A 223 -3.53 -2.20 -10.92
CA VAL A 223 -4.61 -2.75 -11.74
C VAL A 223 -5.25 -1.67 -12.61
N PHE A 224 -5.58 -0.50 -12.05
CA PHE A 224 -6.13 0.60 -12.84
C PHE A 224 -5.17 1.11 -13.91
N ARG A 225 -3.86 1.20 -13.62
CA ARG A 225 -2.86 1.53 -14.67
C ARG A 225 -2.84 0.51 -15.80
N TRP A 226 -2.88 -0.78 -15.47
CA TRP A 226 -2.91 -1.86 -16.47
C TRP A 226 -4.20 -1.86 -17.30
N ILE A 227 -5.34 -1.54 -16.69
CA ILE A 227 -6.61 -1.39 -17.41
C ILE A 227 -6.53 -0.21 -18.39
N ARG A 228 -5.99 0.93 -17.96
CA ARG A 228 -5.81 2.12 -18.80
C ARG A 228 -4.88 1.90 -19.99
N SER A 229 -4.03 0.87 -19.98
CA SER A 229 -3.25 0.46 -21.16
C SER A 229 -4.00 -0.47 -22.12
N GLY A 230 -5.34 -0.55 -22.03
CA GLY A 230 -6.20 -1.26 -22.97
C GLY A 230 -6.67 -2.65 -22.52
N ASN A 231 -6.40 -3.05 -21.28
CA ASN A 231 -6.68 -4.41 -20.79
C ASN A 231 -8.03 -4.57 -20.07
N LEU A 232 -9.02 -3.72 -20.36
CA LEU A 232 -10.32 -3.73 -19.69
C LEU A 232 -11.08 -5.06 -19.87
N GLU A 233 -11.14 -5.58 -21.11
CA GLU A 233 -11.83 -6.84 -21.39
C GLU A 233 -11.17 -8.03 -20.70
N ALA A 234 -9.83 -8.01 -20.61
CA ALA A 234 -9.10 -9.00 -19.84
C ALA A 234 -9.43 -8.91 -18.34
N ALA A 235 -9.60 -7.71 -17.78
CA ALA A 235 -10.03 -7.50 -16.40
C ALA A 235 -11.45 -8.04 -16.14
N ARG A 236 -12.41 -7.73 -17.01
CA ARG A 236 -13.80 -8.22 -16.93
C ARG A 236 -13.89 -9.73 -17.02
N GLY A 237 -13.22 -10.31 -18.02
CA GLY A 237 -13.16 -11.76 -18.17
C GLY A 237 -12.50 -12.44 -16.96
N ASP A 238 -11.54 -11.77 -16.32
CA ASP A 238 -10.94 -12.27 -15.09
C ASP A 238 -11.91 -12.20 -13.91
N LEU A 239 -12.63 -11.09 -13.74
CA LEU A 239 -13.64 -10.90 -12.69
C LEU A 239 -14.82 -11.88 -12.82
N ALA A 240 -15.31 -12.12 -14.03
CA ALA A 240 -16.34 -13.13 -14.27
C ALA A 240 -15.87 -14.52 -13.83
N ARG A 241 -14.60 -14.87 -14.08
CA ARG A 241 -13.99 -16.12 -13.57
C ARG A 241 -13.79 -16.12 -12.05
N LEU A 242 -13.57 -14.95 -11.43
CA LEU A 242 -13.45 -14.79 -9.97
C LEU A 242 -14.79 -15.12 -9.29
N ALA A 243 -15.88 -14.49 -9.75
CA ALA A 243 -17.21 -14.60 -9.14
C ALA A 243 -17.82 -16.02 -9.18
N HIS A 244 -17.39 -16.85 -10.15
CA HIS A 244 -17.87 -18.23 -10.30
C HIS A 244 -16.85 -19.27 -9.83
N SER A 245 -15.72 -18.84 -9.24
CA SER A 245 -14.73 -19.78 -8.73
C SER A 245 -15.29 -20.43 -7.46
N PRO A 246 -15.41 -21.76 -7.39
CA PRO A 246 -15.80 -22.41 -6.15
C PRO A 246 -14.76 -22.05 -5.08
N ASP A 247 -15.19 -21.37 -4.01
CA ASP A 247 -14.39 -21.08 -2.81
C ASP A 247 -13.94 -22.36 -2.05
N VAL A 248 -14.20 -23.53 -2.65
CA VAL A 248 -14.07 -24.83 -2.01
C VAL A 248 -12.67 -25.40 -2.25
N ALA A 249 -12.01 -25.66 -1.11
CA ALA A 249 -10.86 -26.54 -0.93
C ALA A 249 -9.45 -25.94 -1.15
N ARG A 250 -9.02 -25.12 -0.18
CA ARG A 250 -7.76 -25.44 0.53
C ARG A 250 -7.96 -25.52 2.04
N LYS A 251 -8.69 -26.55 2.47
CA LYS A 251 -8.40 -27.27 3.73
C LYS A 251 -7.04 -28.02 3.66
N ARG A 252 -6.04 -27.53 2.93
CA ARG A 252 -4.66 -27.98 3.11
C ARG A 252 -4.07 -27.19 4.26
N LYS A 253 -4.47 -27.62 5.46
CA LYS A 253 -3.76 -27.49 6.73
C LYS A 253 -2.95 -26.20 6.85
N ALA A 254 -3.55 -25.18 7.46
CA ALA A 254 -2.83 -24.30 8.39
C ALA A 254 -2.33 -25.11 9.61
N ARG A 255 -1.68 -26.26 9.37
CA ARG A 255 -0.83 -26.85 10.40
C ARG A 255 0.39 -25.94 10.35
N PRO A 256 0.77 -25.27 11.45
CA PRO A 256 2.08 -24.64 11.50
C PRO A 256 3.08 -25.70 11.02
N ARG A 257 3.90 -25.35 10.04
CA ARG A 257 5.09 -26.16 9.76
C ARG A 257 5.78 -26.30 11.11
N PRO A 258 5.99 -27.53 11.65
CA PRO A 258 6.76 -27.64 12.87
C PRO A 258 8.03 -26.84 12.64
N GLU A 259 8.33 -25.99 13.62
CA GLU A 259 9.56 -25.23 13.68
C GLU A 259 10.68 -26.16 13.21
N PRO A 260 11.57 -25.74 12.28
CA PRO A 260 12.64 -26.63 11.85
C PRO A 260 13.31 -27.10 13.13
N GLU A 261 13.16 -28.40 13.44
CA GLU A 261 13.84 -29.02 14.56
C GLU A 261 15.27 -28.52 14.43
N ARG A 262 15.71 -27.76 15.44
CA ARG A 262 17.11 -27.42 15.56
C ARG A 262 17.77 -28.78 15.52
N ARG A 263 18.40 -29.11 14.39
CA ARG A 263 19.26 -30.29 14.31
C ARG A 263 20.10 -30.20 15.58
N PRO A 264 20.15 -31.25 16.42
CA PRO A 264 21.09 -31.26 17.52
C PRO A 264 22.42 -30.82 16.93
N THR A 265 22.93 -29.71 17.46
CA THR A 265 24.23 -29.17 17.08
C THR A 265 25.18 -30.35 17.01
N CYS A 266 25.83 -30.51 15.85
CA CYS A 266 26.94 -31.44 15.71
C CYS A 266 27.79 -31.32 16.97
N PRO A 267 28.14 -32.41 17.68
CA PRO A 267 28.93 -32.31 18.88
C PRO A 267 30.18 -31.49 18.57
N ARG A 268 30.43 -30.49 19.41
CA ARG A 268 31.64 -29.66 19.39
C ARG A 268 32.85 -30.59 19.21
N PRO A 269 33.84 -30.26 18.36
CA PRO A 269 35.05 -31.09 18.27
C PRO A 269 35.62 -31.22 19.67
N LEU A 270 35.78 -32.47 20.12
CA LEU A 270 36.56 -32.77 21.31
C LEU A 270 37.97 -32.20 21.10
N ALA A 271 38.48 -31.60 22.16
CA ALA A 271 39.74 -30.89 22.19
C ALA A 271 40.89 -31.74 21.62
N ALA A 272 41.87 -31.03 21.08
CA ALA A 272 43.16 -31.56 20.65
C ALA A 272 43.73 -32.54 21.68
N GLY A 273 43.73 -33.82 21.32
CA GLY A 273 44.61 -34.83 21.86
C GLY A 273 45.77 -34.98 20.89
N THR A 274 46.95 -34.54 21.32
CA THR A 274 48.22 -35.04 20.81
C THR A 274 48.24 -36.55 20.97
N ASP A 275 48.59 -37.29 19.91
CA ASP A 275 49.41 -38.50 20.03
C ASP A 275 49.86 -38.92 18.63
N ASP A 276 51.17 -38.80 18.46
CA ASP A 276 51.99 -39.44 17.43
C ASP A 276 51.80 -40.96 17.51
N ASP A 277 51.28 -41.61 16.47
CA ASP A 277 51.77 -42.91 16.00
C ASP A 277 51.01 -43.35 14.73
N PHE A 278 51.69 -43.31 13.58
CA PHE A 278 51.29 -44.05 12.39
C PHE A 278 52.53 -44.77 11.83
N PRO A 279 52.60 -46.12 11.89
CA PRO A 279 53.75 -46.85 11.42
C PRO A 279 53.75 -46.97 9.89
N ALA A 280 54.70 -46.28 9.26
CA ALA A 280 54.98 -46.27 7.83
C ALA A 280 55.63 -47.55 7.27
N ALA A 281 55.17 -48.74 7.70
CA ALA A 281 55.80 -50.02 7.35
C ALA A 281 54.98 -50.92 6.40
N GLU A 282 53.69 -50.67 6.17
CA GLU A 282 52.86 -51.61 5.36
C GLU A 282 52.53 -51.17 3.93
N ILE A 283 52.93 -49.96 3.52
CA ILE A 283 52.68 -49.46 2.15
C ILE A 283 53.82 -49.84 1.18
N PHE A 284 55.02 -50.16 1.70
CA PHE A 284 56.20 -50.43 0.85
C PHE A 284 56.17 -51.81 0.18
N GLU A 285 55.58 -52.84 0.80
CA GLU A 285 55.54 -54.19 0.21
C GLU A 285 54.56 -54.33 -0.97
N VAL A 286 53.47 -53.56 -0.97
CA VAL A 286 52.46 -53.62 -2.05
C VAL A 286 52.99 -52.95 -3.33
N VAL A 287 53.74 -51.87 -3.19
CA VAL A 287 54.31 -51.12 -4.32
C VAL A 287 55.45 -51.90 -4.98
N GLU A 288 56.31 -52.58 -4.21
CA GLU A 288 57.42 -53.35 -4.77
C GLU A 288 56.97 -54.60 -5.56
N ARG A 289 55.87 -55.24 -5.10
CA ARG A 289 55.28 -56.42 -5.76
C ARG A 289 54.63 -56.08 -7.11
N VAL A 290 54.05 -54.89 -7.26
CA VAL A 290 53.49 -54.43 -8.54
C VAL A 290 54.61 -54.08 -9.54
N ILE A 291 55.70 -53.46 -9.08
CA ILE A 291 56.83 -53.07 -9.94
C ILE A 291 57.60 -54.30 -10.46
N ARG A 292 57.84 -55.34 -9.64
CA ARG A 292 58.50 -56.59 -10.11
C ARG A 292 57.67 -57.41 -11.09
N THR A 293 56.34 -57.30 -11.05
CA THR A 293 55.46 -58.03 -11.97
C THR A 293 55.41 -57.36 -13.35
N LEU A 294 55.56 -56.03 -13.39
CA LEU A 294 55.59 -55.26 -14.65
C LEU A 294 56.94 -55.34 -15.39
N PHE A 295 58.06 -55.58 -14.71
CA PHE A 295 59.39 -55.73 -15.32
C PHE A 295 59.75 -57.17 -15.77
N ARG A 296 58.84 -58.15 -15.66
CA ARG A 296 59.04 -59.54 -16.16
C ARG A 296 58.22 -59.90 -17.40
N MET A 297 57.52 -58.93 -18.00
CA MET A 297 56.75 -59.13 -19.25
C MET A 297 57.06 -58.09 -20.34
N LEU A 298 58.17 -57.35 -20.21
CA LEU A 298 58.72 -56.42 -21.21
C LEU A 298 60.25 -56.47 -21.21
#